data_AF-A0A7L4LDH0-F1
#
_entry.id   AF-A0A7L4LDH0-F1
#
_cell.length_a   1.000
_cell.length_b   1.000
_cell.length_c   1.000
_cell.angle_alpha   90.00
_cell.angle_beta   90.00
_cell.angle_gamma   90.00
#
_symmetry.space_group_name_H-M   'P 1'
#
loop_
_entity.id
_entity.type
_entity.pdbx_description
1 polymer ?
#
loop_
_entity_poly.entity_id
_entity_poly.type
_entity_poly.pdbx_seq_one_letter_code
_entity_poly.pdbx_strand_id
1 'polypeptide(L)'
;LEDLQDAFDFCYKVHYQPGQERNRDPQYIQQLQALQAKLQNLDRQRREVLAQMQQLLGRSETLRELLQQELGGWRERQRRLCLGGPGDTNLRLLETWFTELGQGLFQLRQLLRALNDLQQKVTYERDPLVAETPLLEQRLQEQLTHLLRSAFVVEQQPSTPNAGKRPLVLRTASKFSTRARLLVRLHDRNHRMEAKIHIDRWDPP
;
A
#
# COMPACT_ATOMS: atom_id res chain seq x y z
N LEU A 1 -7.42 18.90 -5.87
CA LEU A 1 -6.02 19.39 -5.90
C LEU A 1 -5.57 19.61 -7.33
N GLU A 2 -5.70 18.62 -8.20
CA GLU A 2 -5.36 18.73 -9.64
C GLU A 2 -6.01 19.94 -10.32
N ASP A 3 -7.34 20.10 -10.21
CA ASP A 3 -8.04 21.26 -10.82
C ASP A 3 -7.52 22.62 -10.32
N LEU A 4 -7.13 22.71 -9.04
CA LEU A 4 -6.56 23.94 -8.47
C LEU A 4 -5.19 24.23 -9.07
N GLN A 5 -4.42 23.19 -9.34
CA GLN A 5 -3.11 23.29 -9.95
C GLN A 5 -3.21 23.65 -11.43
N ASP A 6 -4.13 23.04 -12.17
CA ASP A 6 -4.36 23.37 -13.58
C ASP A 6 -4.85 24.82 -13.72
N ALA A 7 -5.75 25.26 -12.84
CA ALA A 7 -6.19 26.66 -12.79
C ALA A 7 -5.04 27.63 -12.45
N PHE A 8 -4.11 27.24 -11.57
CA PHE A 8 -2.92 28.02 -11.28
C PHE A 8 -1.97 28.08 -12.49
N ASP A 9 -1.67 26.93 -13.09
CA ASP A 9 -0.76 26.80 -14.25
C ASP A 9 -1.27 27.63 -15.45
N PHE A 10 -2.57 27.58 -15.72
CA PHE A 10 -3.21 28.42 -16.72
C PHE A 10 -3.01 29.92 -16.41
N CYS A 11 -3.37 30.37 -15.21
CA CYS A 11 -3.20 31.77 -14.83
C CYS A 11 -1.73 32.19 -14.88
N TYR A 12 -0.80 31.32 -14.47
CA TYR A 12 0.62 31.62 -14.48
C TYR A 12 1.11 31.83 -15.91
N LYS A 13 0.79 30.92 -16.83
CA LYS A 13 1.17 31.03 -18.26
C LYS A 13 0.57 32.26 -18.95
N VAL A 14 -0.64 32.67 -18.57
CA VAL A 14 -1.33 33.83 -19.18
C VAL A 14 -0.78 35.15 -18.65
N HIS A 15 -0.58 35.26 -17.33
CA HIS A 15 -0.30 36.54 -16.67
C HIS A 15 1.18 36.77 -16.38
N TYR A 16 2.01 35.72 -16.28
CA TYR A 16 3.43 35.85 -16.00
C TYR A 16 4.25 35.99 -17.28
N GLN A 17 4.78 37.19 -17.56
CA GLN A 17 5.65 37.47 -18.69
C GLN A 17 7.03 37.92 -18.20
N PRO A 18 8.04 37.02 -18.15
CA PRO A 18 9.37 37.39 -17.69
C PRO A 18 10.02 38.40 -18.65
N GLY A 19 10.65 39.44 -18.10
CA GLY A 19 11.46 40.41 -18.86
C GLY A 19 10.74 41.66 -19.37
N GLN A 20 9.43 41.83 -19.12
CA GLN A 20 8.78 43.13 -19.32
C GLN A 20 8.86 43.96 -18.03
N GLU A 21 9.40 45.19 -18.10
CA GLU A 21 9.43 46.15 -16.99
C GLU A 21 8.01 46.72 -16.68
N ARG A 22 7.03 45.84 -16.46
CA ARG A 22 5.66 46.20 -16.04
C ARG A 22 5.50 46.29 -14.52
N ASN A 23 6.61 46.23 -13.76
CA ASN A 23 6.60 46.29 -12.29
C ASN A 23 6.00 47.59 -11.71
N ARG A 24 5.74 48.62 -12.53
CA ARG A 24 5.06 49.86 -12.12
C ARG A 24 3.57 49.90 -12.51
N ASP A 25 3.06 48.91 -13.24
CA ASP A 25 1.65 48.83 -13.64
C ASP A 25 0.80 48.26 -12.49
N PRO A 26 -0.15 49.04 -11.93
CA PRO A 26 -1.03 48.58 -10.86
C PRO A 26 -1.82 47.32 -11.22
N GLN A 27 -2.23 47.16 -12.48
CA GLN A 27 -2.99 46.00 -12.93
C GLN A 27 -2.13 44.73 -12.93
N TYR A 28 -0.87 44.85 -13.34
CA TYR A 28 0.09 43.75 -13.31
C TYR A 28 0.41 43.31 -11.88
N ILE A 29 0.58 44.27 -10.95
CA ILE A 29 0.78 43.98 -9.53
C ILE A 29 -0.41 43.22 -8.94
N GLN A 30 -1.65 43.63 -9.26
CA GLN A 30 -2.85 42.91 -8.81
C GLN A 30 -2.93 41.48 -9.36
N GLN A 31 -2.56 41.27 -10.63
CA GLN A 31 -2.51 39.92 -11.22
C GLN A 31 -1.47 39.03 -10.53
N LEU A 32 -0.29 39.56 -10.20
CA LEU A 32 0.74 38.85 -9.44
C LEU A 32 0.26 38.49 -8.03
N GLN A 33 -0.44 39.40 -7.34
CA GLN A 33 -1.03 39.12 -6.02
C GLN A 33 -2.08 38.00 -6.10
N ALA A 34 -2.92 37.99 -7.13
CA ALA A 34 -3.90 36.93 -7.35
C ALA A 34 -3.24 35.57 -7.64
N LEU A 35 -2.14 35.55 -8.41
CA LEU A 35 -1.34 34.35 -8.64
C LEU A 35 -0.71 33.83 -7.35
N GLN A 36 -0.16 34.72 -6.53
CA GLN A 36 0.43 34.35 -5.25
C GLN A 36 -0.63 33.76 -4.29
N ALA A 37 -1.83 34.34 -4.24
CA ALA A 37 -2.93 33.80 -3.44
C ALA A 37 -3.36 32.40 -3.92
N LYS A 38 -3.41 32.17 -5.24
CA LYS A 38 -3.68 30.83 -5.80
C LYS A 38 -2.59 29.82 -5.41
N LEU A 39 -1.32 30.21 -5.48
CA LEU A 39 -0.20 29.36 -5.08
C LEU A 39 -0.24 29.02 -3.58
N GLN A 40 -0.53 29.99 -2.71
CA GLN A 40 -0.69 29.77 -1.28
C GLN A 40 -1.86 28.82 -0.97
N ASN A 41 -2.98 28.95 -1.67
CA ASN A 41 -4.08 28.01 -1.53
C ASN A 41 -3.68 26.60 -1.97
N LEU A 42 -2.90 26.48 -3.04
CA LEU A 42 -2.39 25.21 -3.53
C LEU A 42 -1.41 24.56 -2.54
N ASP A 43 -0.50 25.31 -1.94
CA ASP A 43 0.39 24.82 -0.85
C ASP A 43 -0.43 24.32 0.35
N ARG A 44 -1.41 25.11 0.82
CA ARG A 44 -2.31 24.70 1.91
C ARG A 44 -3.00 23.37 1.60
N GLN A 45 -3.51 23.21 0.37
CA GLN A 45 -4.18 21.98 -0.05
C GLN A 45 -3.21 20.79 -0.17
N ARG A 46 -1.98 20.99 -0.64
CA ARG A 46 -0.95 19.94 -0.64
C ARG A 46 -0.63 19.44 0.76
N ARG A 47 -0.43 20.36 1.72
CA ARG A 47 -0.19 20.01 3.13
C ARG A 47 -1.36 19.25 3.73
N GLU A 48 -2.59 19.67 3.45
CA GLU A 48 -3.80 19.02 3.94
C GLU A 48 -3.92 17.58 3.41
N VAL A 49 -3.69 17.37 2.11
CA VAL A 49 -3.70 16.03 1.52
C VAL A 49 -2.61 15.15 2.12
N LEU A 50 -1.38 15.66 2.26
CA LEU A 50 -0.27 14.91 2.87
C LEU A 50 -0.58 14.52 4.32
N ALA A 51 -1.14 15.44 5.12
CA ALA A 51 -1.53 15.17 6.50
C ALA A 51 -2.61 14.07 6.57
N GLN A 52 -3.62 14.12 5.70
CA GLN A 52 -4.65 13.08 5.64
C GLN A 52 -4.06 11.72 5.24
N MET A 53 -3.13 11.70 4.27
CA MET A 53 -2.45 10.46 3.87
C MET A 53 -1.59 9.89 4.99
N GLN A 54 -0.87 10.72 5.74
CA GLN A 54 -0.11 10.29 6.93
C GLN A 54 -1.03 9.68 7.99
N GLN A 55 -2.18 10.31 8.25
CA GLN A 55 -3.17 9.79 9.20
C GLN A 55 -3.76 8.45 8.75
N LEU A 56 -4.14 8.33 7.47
CA LEU A 56 -4.66 7.09 6.91
C LEU A 56 -3.61 5.97 7.01
N LEU A 57 -2.37 6.27 6.62
CA LEU A 57 -1.26 5.34 6.70
C LEU A 57 -1.00 4.87 8.14
N GLY A 58 -1.11 5.77 9.13
CA GLY A 58 -1.03 5.43 10.55
C GLY A 58 -2.17 4.51 11.01
N ARG A 59 -3.42 4.79 10.61
CA ARG A 59 -4.57 3.91 10.92
C ARG A 59 -4.41 2.52 10.30
N SER A 60 -3.86 2.45 9.08
CA SER A 60 -3.55 1.19 8.42
C SER A 60 -2.50 0.35 9.18
N GLU A 61 -1.57 0.96 9.93
CA GLU A 61 -0.62 0.23 10.79
C GLU A 61 -1.32 -0.48 11.94
N THR A 62 -2.20 0.25 12.62
CA THR A 62 -3.00 -0.32 13.72
C THR A 62 -3.86 -1.49 13.23
N LEU A 63 -4.48 -1.36 12.06
CA LEU A 63 -5.25 -2.45 11.45
C LEU A 63 -4.35 -3.62 11.07
N ARG A 64 -3.17 -3.37 10.52
CA ARG A 64 -2.19 -4.42 10.19
C ARG A 64 -1.76 -5.19 11.45
N GLU A 65 -1.50 -4.51 12.55
CA GLU A 65 -1.15 -5.15 13.83
C GLU A 65 -2.27 -6.05 14.33
N LEU A 66 -3.52 -5.59 14.28
CA LEU A 66 -4.70 -6.41 14.58
C LEU A 66 -4.75 -7.67 13.68
N LEU A 67 -4.53 -7.52 12.37
CA LEU A 67 -4.51 -8.67 11.46
C LEU A 67 -3.39 -9.66 11.77
N GLN A 68 -2.23 -9.20 12.22
CA GLN A 68 -1.16 -10.09 12.65
C GLN A 68 -1.56 -10.90 13.88
N GLN A 69 -2.25 -10.29 14.84
CA GLN A 69 -2.76 -10.99 16.02
C GLN A 69 -3.81 -12.04 15.64
N GLU A 70 -4.79 -11.66 14.80
CA GLU A 70 -5.83 -12.57 14.31
C GLU A 70 -5.24 -13.73 13.50
N LEU A 71 -4.22 -13.44 12.67
CA LEU A 71 -3.49 -14.45 11.92
C LEU A 71 -2.71 -15.40 12.85
N GLY A 72 -2.08 -14.87 13.91
CA GLY A 72 -1.43 -15.67 14.94
C GLY A 72 -2.41 -16.61 15.64
N GLY A 73 -3.59 -16.10 16.01
CA GLY A 73 -4.67 -16.91 16.57
C GLY A 73 -5.15 -18.00 15.61
N TRP A 74 -5.26 -17.70 14.32
CA TRP A 74 -5.57 -18.72 13.30
C TRP A 74 -4.48 -19.78 13.16
N ARG A 75 -3.20 -19.40 13.15
CA ARG A 75 -2.07 -20.36 13.11
C ARG A 75 -2.10 -21.30 14.32
N GLU A 76 -2.43 -20.79 15.50
CA GLU A 76 -2.57 -21.62 16.70
C GLU A 76 -3.74 -22.61 16.59
N ARG A 77 -4.89 -22.17 16.07
CA ARG A 77 -6.02 -23.07 15.79
C ARG A 77 -5.65 -24.15 14.78
N GLN A 78 -4.93 -23.80 13.71
CA GLN A 78 -4.45 -24.77 12.71
C GLN A 78 -3.48 -25.78 13.33
N ARG A 79 -2.55 -25.33 14.17
CA ARG A 79 -1.61 -26.21 14.88
C ARG A 79 -2.35 -27.22 15.75
N ARG A 80 -3.31 -26.77 16.56
CA ARG A 80 -4.12 -27.65 17.42
C ARG A 80 -4.93 -28.66 16.60
N LEU A 81 -5.51 -28.23 15.47
CA LEU A 81 -6.24 -29.12 14.57
C LEU A 81 -5.34 -30.20 13.97
N CYS A 82 -4.10 -29.86 13.62
CA CYS A 82 -3.11 -30.82 13.13
C CYS A 82 -2.77 -31.91 14.18
N LEU A 83 -2.83 -31.55 15.47
CA LEU A 83 -2.62 -32.48 16.58
C LEU A 83 -3.88 -33.29 16.95
N GLY A 84 -4.97 -33.14 16.19
CA GLY A 84 -6.24 -33.84 16.43
C GLY A 84 -7.19 -33.12 17.39
N GLY A 85 -6.88 -31.89 17.79
CA GLY A 85 -7.78 -31.05 18.59
C GLY A 85 -8.93 -30.45 17.79
N PRO A 86 -9.99 -29.96 18.45
CA PRO A 86 -11.07 -29.23 17.79
C PRO A 86 -10.60 -27.83 17.35
N GLY A 87 -11.14 -27.33 16.24
CA GLY A 87 -10.87 -25.96 15.79
C GLY A 87 -11.51 -25.66 14.44
N ASP A 88 -11.78 -24.38 14.20
CA ASP A 88 -12.10 -23.86 12.87
C ASP A 88 -10.89 -23.10 12.31
N THR A 89 -10.51 -23.47 11.09
CA THR A 89 -9.40 -22.87 10.34
C THR A 89 -9.89 -22.13 9.09
N ASN A 90 -11.16 -21.76 9.04
CA ASN A 90 -11.72 -20.98 7.94
C ASN A 90 -11.01 -19.64 7.77
N LEU A 91 -10.50 -19.41 6.56
CA LEU A 91 -9.73 -18.22 6.20
C LEU A 91 -10.60 -17.10 5.59
N ARG A 92 -11.90 -17.29 5.36
CA ARG A 92 -12.75 -16.32 4.64
C ARG A 92 -12.71 -14.92 5.26
N LEU A 93 -12.83 -14.82 6.58
CA LEU A 93 -12.85 -13.53 7.28
C LEU A 93 -11.48 -12.83 7.19
N LEU A 94 -10.40 -13.57 7.44
CA LEU A 94 -9.03 -13.08 7.29
C LEU A 94 -8.78 -12.63 5.85
N GLU A 95 -9.16 -13.43 4.86
CA GLU A 95 -9.00 -13.08 3.45
C GLU A 95 -9.73 -11.78 3.10
N THR A 96 -10.96 -11.58 3.59
CA THR A 96 -11.67 -10.32 3.42
C THR A 96 -10.88 -9.17 4.01
N TRP A 97 -10.47 -9.26 5.29
CA TRP A 97 -9.77 -8.15 5.94
C TRP A 97 -8.40 -7.83 5.32
N PHE A 98 -7.63 -8.86 4.97
CA PHE A 98 -6.36 -8.70 4.27
C PHE A 98 -6.56 -8.05 2.89
N THR A 99 -7.61 -8.44 2.17
CA THR A 99 -7.95 -7.87 0.86
C THR A 99 -8.36 -6.41 0.97
N GLU A 100 -9.25 -6.06 1.90
CA GLU A 100 -9.70 -4.67 2.09
C GLU A 100 -8.55 -3.74 2.50
N LEU A 101 -7.72 -4.17 3.47
CA LEU A 101 -6.54 -3.40 3.85
C LEU A 101 -5.55 -3.27 2.68
N GLY A 102 -5.32 -4.35 1.94
CA GLY A 102 -4.46 -4.34 0.76
C GLY A 102 -4.95 -3.36 -0.30
N GLN A 103 -6.25 -3.37 -0.61
CA GLN A 103 -6.86 -2.44 -1.56
C GLN A 103 -6.66 -0.98 -1.12
N GLY A 104 -6.90 -0.66 0.15
CA GLY A 104 -6.66 0.69 0.68
C GLY A 104 -5.20 1.14 0.54
N LEU A 105 -4.24 0.26 0.84
CA LEU A 105 -2.81 0.56 0.67
C LEU A 105 -2.42 0.74 -0.82
N PHE A 106 -2.98 -0.07 -1.72
CA PHE A 106 -2.74 0.09 -3.16
C PHE A 106 -3.35 1.39 -3.70
N GLN A 107 -4.53 1.80 -3.21
CA GLN A 107 -5.14 3.08 -3.56
C GLN A 107 -4.26 4.25 -3.08
N LEU A 108 -3.76 4.21 -1.84
CA LEU A 108 -2.80 5.20 -1.34
C LEU A 108 -1.54 5.27 -2.21
N ARG A 109 -1.07 4.12 -2.72
CA ARG A 109 0.09 4.08 -3.63
C ARG A 109 -0.19 4.78 -4.95
N GLN A 110 -1.39 4.63 -5.52
CA GLN A 110 -1.77 5.36 -6.73
C GLN A 110 -1.92 6.85 -6.46
N LEU A 111 -2.45 7.23 -5.30
CA LEU A 111 -2.55 8.63 -4.91
C LEU A 111 -1.16 9.28 -4.76
N LEU A 112 -0.17 8.60 -4.16
CA LEU A 112 1.21 9.10 -4.09
C LEU A 112 1.82 9.29 -5.49
N ARG A 113 1.58 8.38 -6.43
CA ARG A 113 2.02 8.55 -7.83
C ARG A 113 1.40 9.79 -8.47
N ALA A 114 0.09 9.98 -8.31
CA ALA A 114 -0.58 11.17 -8.82
C ALA A 114 -0.04 12.46 -8.18
N LEU A 115 0.31 12.45 -6.89
CA LEU A 115 0.95 13.58 -6.24
C LEU A 115 2.35 13.86 -6.80
N ASN A 116 3.14 12.82 -7.10
CA ASN A 116 4.43 12.98 -7.77
C ASN A 116 4.25 13.58 -9.18
N ASP A 117 3.25 13.16 -9.94
CA ASP A 117 2.96 13.73 -11.26
C ASP A 117 2.56 15.22 -11.15
N LEU A 118 1.78 15.59 -10.12
CA LEU A 118 1.46 16.99 -9.83
C LEU A 118 2.70 17.78 -9.39
N GLN A 119 3.58 17.19 -8.59
CA GLN A 119 4.82 17.83 -8.17
C GLN A 119 5.74 18.11 -9.36
N GLN A 120 5.83 17.20 -10.34
CA GLN A 120 6.61 17.41 -11.56
C GLN A 120 6.08 18.56 -12.43
N LYS A 121 4.76 18.78 -12.45
CA LYS A 121 4.13 19.87 -13.21
C LYS A 121 4.36 21.24 -12.55
N VAL A 122 4.23 21.34 -11.22
CA VAL A 122 4.38 22.59 -10.47
C VAL A 122 5.11 22.32 -9.17
N THR A 123 6.27 22.95 -8.98
CA THR A 123 7.08 22.87 -7.75
C THR A 123 7.55 24.28 -7.37
N TYR A 124 7.91 24.46 -6.10
CA TYR A 124 8.38 25.74 -5.56
C TYR A 124 9.32 25.52 -4.37
N GLU A 125 9.89 26.61 -3.85
CA GLU A 125 10.75 26.55 -2.67
C GLU A 125 9.96 26.02 -1.46
N ARG A 126 10.49 25.00 -0.77
CA ARG A 126 9.85 24.36 0.38
C ARG A 126 8.50 23.69 0.06
N ASP A 127 8.34 23.20 -1.17
CA ASP A 127 7.19 22.39 -1.56
C ASP A 127 7.11 21.13 -0.68
N PRO A 128 6.00 20.95 0.07
CA PRO A 128 5.85 19.81 0.96
C PRO A 128 5.81 18.47 0.20
N LEU A 129 5.40 18.46 -1.07
CA LEU A 129 5.43 17.24 -1.87
C LEU A 129 6.85 16.73 -2.11
N VAL A 130 7.85 17.61 -2.22
CA VAL A 130 9.25 17.20 -2.40
C VAL A 130 9.82 16.58 -1.13
N ALA A 131 9.47 17.14 0.03
CA ALA A 131 10.01 16.71 1.32
C ALA A 131 9.32 15.45 1.86
N GLU A 132 7.99 15.36 1.76
CA GLU A 132 7.20 14.36 2.49
C GLU A 132 6.82 13.12 1.66
N THR A 133 6.65 13.27 0.35
CA THR A 133 6.22 12.15 -0.54
C THR A 133 7.18 10.97 -0.50
N PRO A 134 8.53 11.13 -0.56
CA PRO A 134 9.46 10.01 -0.50
C PRO A 134 9.37 9.21 0.82
N LEU A 135 9.16 9.91 1.94
CA LEU A 135 9.01 9.28 3.26
C LEU A 135 7.71 8.48 3.34
N LEU A 136 6.62 9.02 2.81
CA LEU A 136 5.34 8.33 2.70
C LEU A 136 5.42 7.10 1.79
N GLU A 137 6.10 7.20 0.66
CA GLU A 137 6.32 6.08 -0.26
C GLU A 137 7.10 4.95 0.38
N GLN A 138 8.20 5.27 1.06
CA GLN A 138 9.00 4.27 1.78
C GLN A 138 8.15 3.54 2.83
N ARG A 139 7.48 4.31 3.70
CA ARG A 139 6.65 3.74 4.76
C ARG A 139 5.54 2.87 4.16
N LEU A 140 4.83 3.34 3.14
CA LEU A 140 3.79 2.57 2.44
C LEU A 140 4.33 1.27 1.82
N GLN A 141 5.51 1.32 1.19
CA GLN A 141 6.16 0.17 0.59
C GLN A 141 6.51 -0.89 1.65
N GLU A 142 7.00 -0.47 2.81
CA GLU A 142 7.26 -1.35 3.96
C GLU A 142 5.95 -2.01 4.44
N GLN A 143 4.86 -1.24 4.57
CA GLN A 143 3.57 -1.80 4.99
C GLN A 143 3.01 -2.81 3.99
N LEU A 144 3.04 -2.51 2.69
CA LEU A 144 2.59 -3.40 1.63
C LEU A 144 3.42 -4.68 1.62
N THR A 145 4.74 -4.55 1.73
CA THR A 145 5.65 -5.70 1.79
C THR A 145 5.34 -6.59 2.98
N HIS A 146 5.15 -5.99 4.16
CA HIS A 146 4.78 -6.74 5.35
C HIS A 146 3.42 -7.44 5.17
N LEU A 147 2.39 -6.71 4.71
CA LEU A 147 1.06 -7.25 4.51
C LEU A 147 1.10 -8.47 3.58
N LEU A 148 1.71 -8.33 2.41
CA LEU A 148 1.80 -9.40 1.40
C LEU A 148 2.59 -10.60 1.90
N ARG A 149 3.71 -10.38 2.61
CA ARG A 149 4.48 -11.47 3.23
C ARG A 149 3.66 -12.22 4.28
N SER A 150 2.95 -11.51 5.14
CA SER A 150 2.11 -12.14 6.18
C SER A 150 0.86 -12.83 5.61
N ALA A 151 0.34 -12.35 4.47
CA ALA A 151 -0.84 -12.90 3.81
C ALA A 151 -0.58 -14.24 3.11
N PHE A 152 0.68 -14.60 2.83
CA PHE A 152 1.01 -15.88 2.23
C PHE A 152 1.10 -16.97 3.31
N VAL A 153 0.14 -17.89 3.31
CA VAL A 153 0.00 -18.91 4.36
C VAL A 153 -0.13 -20.31 3.78
N VAL A 154 0.23 -21.31 4.59
CA VAL A 154 -0.06 -22.71 4.29
C VAL A 154 -1.46 -23.02 4.84
N GLU A 155 -2.48 -23.05 3.99
CA GLU A 155 -3.86 -23.36 4.36
C GLU A 155 -4.02 -24.84 4.73
N GLN A 156 -3.40 -25.73 3.96
CA GLN A 156 -3.37 -27.17 4.23
C GLN A 156 -1.93 -27.63 4.41
N GLN A 157 -1.60 -28.04 5.64
CA GLN A 157 -0.29 -28.59 5.97
C GLN A 157 -0.02 -29.89 5.19
N PRO A 158 1.26 -30.22 4.91
CA PRO A 158 1.63 -31.44 4.19
C PRO A 158 1.00 -32.70 4.81
N SER A 159 0.27 -33.47 4.01
CA SER A 159 -0.39 -34.70 4.44
C SER A 159 -0.46 -35.76 3.35
N THR A 160 -0.36 -37.04 3.71
CA THR A 160 -0.56 -38.16 2.78
C THR A 160 -2.05 -38.52 2.61
N PRO A 161 -2.52 -38.97 1.43
CA PRO A 161 -3.95 -39.19 1.14
C PRO A 161 -4.67 -40.23 2.02
N ASN A 162 -3.97 -41.29 2.44
CA ASN A 162 -4.60 -42.49 3.03
C ASN A 162 -4.12 -42.85 4.44
N ALA A 163 -3.49 -41.93 5.19
CA ALA A 163 -3.11 -42.20 6.58
C ALA A 163 -4.03 -41.44 7.53
N GLY A 164 -4.75 -42.18 8.37
CA GLY A 164 -5.59 -41.63 9.43
C GLY A 164 -4.84 -40.59 10.28
N LYS A 165 -5.20 -39.32 10.09
CA LYS A 165 -5.02 -38.18 11.02
C LYS A 165 -3.61 -37.90 11.55
N ARG A 166 -2.55 -37.97 10.73
CA ARG A 166 -1.24 -37.41 11.11
C ARG A 166 -0.68 -36.48 10.04
N PRO A 167 -1.23 -35.25 9.90
CA PRO A 167 -0.57 -34.22 9.10
C PRO A 167 0.86 -33.99 9.61
N LEU A 168 1.74 -33.52 8.73
CA LEU A 168 3.17 -33.29 8.96
C LEU A 168 4.06 -34.53 9.06
N VAL A 169 3.49 -35.75 9.03
CA VAL A 169 4.28 -37.00 8.95
C VAL A 169 4.30 -37.49 7.51
N LEU A 170 5.45 -37.40 6.85
CA LEU A 170 5.63 -37.79 5.46
C LEU A 170 6.46 -39.06 5.37
N ARG A 171 6.07 -39.97 4.48
CA ARG A 171 6.83 -41.17 4.15
C ARG A 171 7.55 -40.96 2.82
N THR A 172 8.84 -41.27 2.78
CA THR A 172 9.65 -41.23 1.56
C THR A 172 8.99 -42.05 0.45
N ALA A 173 9.08 -41.57 -0.79
CA ALA A 173 8.46 -42.16 -1.97
C ALA A 173 6.92 -42.26 -1.94
N SER A 174 6.26 -41.68 -0.94
CA SER A 174 4.80 -41.58 -0.88
C SER A 174 4.33 -40.21 -1.39
N LYS A 175 3.20 -40.21 -2.12
CA LYS A 175 2.56 -38.95 -2.52
C LYS A 175 2.01 -38.21 -1.30
N PHE A 176 2.18 -36.90 -1.27
CA PHE A 176 1.58 -36.02 -0.29
C PHE A 176 1.03 -34.76 -0.99
N SER A 177 0.18 -34.03 -0.28
CA SER A 177 -0.39 -32.77 -0.76
C SER A 177 -0.23 -31.68 0.29
N THR A 178 -0.06 -30.45 -0.17
CA THR A 178 -0.12 -29.23 0.65
C THR A 178 -0.82 -28.14 -0.17
N ARG A 179 -1.40 -27.14 0.51
CA ARG A 179 -2.03 -26.00 -0.15
C ARG A 179 -1.54 -24.71 0.50
N ALA A 180 -0.94 -23.86 -0.31
CA ALA A 180 -0.68 -22.47 0.04
C ALA A 180 -1.82 -21.58 -0.43
N ARG A 181 -2.05 -20.46 0.28
CA ARG A 181 -3.06 -19.47 -0.05
C ARG A 181 -2.48 -18.07 0.19
N LEU A 182 -2.75 -17.16 -0.74
CA LEU A 182 -2.54 -15.73 -0.54
C LEU A 182 -3.86 -15.13 -0.06
N LEU A 183 -3.86 -14.53 1.14
CA LEU A 183 -5.05 -13.93 1.75
C LEU A 183 -5.43 -12.56 1.16
N VAL A 184 -4.56 -11.98 0.32
CA VAL A 184 -4.86 -10.77 -0.43
C VAL A 184 -5.32 -11.15 -1.82
N ARG A 185 -6.58 -10.86 -2.15
CA ARG A 185 -7.08 -11.03 -3.52
C ARG A 185 -6.59 -9.88 -4.39
N LEU A 186 -5.59 -10.18 -5.21
CA LEU A 186 -5.10 -9.25 -6.23
C LEU A 186 -6.01 -9.37 -7.46
N HIS A 187 -6.62 -8.26 -7.87
CA HIS A 187 -7.45 -8.20 -9.08
C HIS A 187 -6.63 -8.07 -10.38
N ASP A 188 -5.29 -8.12 -10.27
CA ASP A 188 -4.40 -8.05 -11.43
C ASP A 188 -4.37 -9.41 -12.16
N ARG A 189 -5.04 -9.45 -13.32
CA ARG A 189 -5.09 -10.63 -14.19
C ARG A 189 -3.87 -10.78 -15.10
N ASN A 190 -3.01 -9.77 -15.16
CA ASN A 190 -1.91 -9.72 -16.13
C ASN A 190 -0.64 -10.42 -15.65
N HIS A 191 -0.53 -10.69 -14.34
CA HIS A 191 0.64 -11.33 -13.75
C HIS A 191 0.25 -12.67 -13.12
N ARG A 192 0.76 -13.77 -13.69
CA ARG A 192 0.61 -15.11 -13.09
C ARG A 192 1.61 -15.25 -11.95
N MET A 193 1.10 -15.52 -10.74
CA MET A 193 1.94 -15.90 -9.61
C MET A 193 2.28 -17.40 -9.70
N GLU A 194 3.56 -17.72 -9.54
CA GLU A 194 4.05 -19.10 -9.46
C GLU A 194 4.60 -19.35 -8.05
N ALA A 195 4.14 -20.42 -7.40
CA ALA A 195 4.65 -20.85 -6.11
C ALA A 195 5.55 -22.08 -6.30
N LYS A 196 6.80 -21.99 -5.83
CA LYS A 196 7.75 -23.10 -5.82
C LYS A 196 7.87 -23.65 -4.41
N ILE A 197 7.82 -24.97 -4.28
CA ILE A 197 7.91 -25.68 -3.01
C ILE A 197 9.25 -26.42 -2.99
N HIS A 198 10.02 -26.18 -1.92
CA HIS A 198 11.29 -26.83 -1.67
C HIS A 198 11.26 -27.46 -0.27
N ILE A 199 11.92 -28.60 -0.10
CA ILE A 199 12.18 -29.24 1.20
C ILE A 199 13.68 -29.10 1.46
N ASP A 200 14.05 -28.83 2.70
CA ASP A 200 15.44 -28.67 3.14
C ASP A 200 16.21 -27.58 2.35
N ARG A 201 15.54 -26.46 2.08
CA ARG A 201 16.21 -25.30 1.48
C ARG A 201 17.17 -24.72 2.51
N TRP A 202 18.46 -24.81 2.23
CA TRP A 202 19.49 -24.10 2.98
C TRP A 202 19.46 -22.62 2.57
N ASP A 203 18.97 -21.76 3.45
CA ASP A 203 19.18 -20.32 3.34
C ASP A 203 20.41 -19.96 4.20
N PRO A 204 21.53 -19.50 3.62
CA PRO A 204 22.65 -19.00 4.40
C PRO A 204 22.22 -17.77 5.24
N PRO A 205 22.83 -17.55 6.41
CA PRO A 205 22.47 -16.48 7.34
C PRO A 205 22.61 -15.08 6.76
#